data_AF-A0A1I1D961-F1
#
_entry.id   AF-A0A1I1D961-F1
#
_cell.length_a   1.000
_cell.length_b   1.000
_cell.length_c   1.000
_cell.angle_alpha   90.00
_cell.angle_beta   90.00
_cell.angle_gamma   90.00
#
_symmetry.space_group_name_H-M   'P 1'
#
loop_
_entity.id
_entity.type
_entity.pdbx_description
1 polymer ?
#
loop_
_entity_poly.entity_id
_entity_poly.type
_entity_poly.pdbx_seq_one_letter_code
_entity_poly.pdbx_strand_id
1 'polypeptide(L)'
;MANTLHLGASSLTGKSVNALVEETFGKSEFPLALRLTNNTPRNLVFPDIRAELKPNFSAPDNQIEVTFKDHAQLTRFASDVDSLSELNQWGDAMALDALDGGQLDEVTAKVPAGGKGQKKAATEPKSPANTVADDASNIDKK
;
A
#
# COMPACT_ATOMS: atom_id res chain seq x y z
N MET A 1 24.53 7.68 -0.18
CA MET A 1 23.46 7.44 0.82
C MET A 1 22.74 6.19 0.34
N ALA A 2 22.49 5.21 1.20
CA ALA A 2 21.72 4.05 0.80
C ALA A 2 20.25 4.50 0.69
N ASN A 3 19.63 4.36 -0.48
CA ASN A 3 18.23 4.75 -0.61
C ASN A 3 17.35 3.60 -0.14
N THR A 4 16.35 3.97 0.66
CA THR A 4 15.32 3.05 1.12
C THR A 4 14.10 3.20 0.22
N LEU A 5 13.69 2.13 -0.44
CA LEU A 5 12.39 2.09 -1.12
C LEU A 5 11.31 1.72 -0.11
N HIS A 6 10.30 2.58 0.03
CA HIS A 6 9.12 2.32 0.85
C HIS A 6 7.96 1.82 -0.02
N LEU A 7 7.38 0.69 0.39
CA LEU A 7 6.19 0.09 -0.20
C LEU A 7 5.02 0.19 0.76
N GLY A 8 3.85 0.45 0.22
CA GLY A 8 2.58 0.56 0.94
C GLY A 8 1.42 0.60 -0.06
N ALA A 9 0.21 0.81 0.45
CA ALA A 9 -1.00 0.81 -0.36
C ALA A 9 -0.92 1.90 -1.44
N SER A 10 -1.00 1.47 -2.70
CA SER A 10 -0.98 2.37 -3.87
C SER A 10 -2.09 3.42 -3.79
N SER A 11 -3.27 3.07 -3.26
CA SER A 11 -4.41 3.97 -3.09
C SER A 11 -4.17 5.08 -2.06
N LEU A 12 -3.34 4.82 -1.05
CA LEU A 12 -3.00 5.79 -0.01
C LEU A 12 -1.79 6.65 -0.38
N THR A 13 -0.82 6.05 -1.08
CA THR A 13 0.43 6.73 -1.47
C THR A 13 0.30 7.46 -2.80
N GLY A 14 -0.68 7.09 -3.63
CA GLY A 14 -0.85 7.62 -4.99
C GLY A 14 0.21 7.14 -5.98
N LYS A 15 1.03 6.14 -5.62
CA LYS A 15 2.12 5.63 -6.44
C LYS A 15 1.96 4.13 -6.66
N SER A 16 2.25 3.65 -7.87
CA SER A 16 2.30 2.21 -8.15
C SER A 16 3.57 1.61 -7.57
N VAL A 17 3.44 0.58 -6.74
CA VAL A 17 4.60 -0.16 -6.19
C VAL A 17 5.48 -0.76 -7.29
N ASN A 18 4.89 -1.19 -8.40
CA ASN A 18 5.65 -1.79 -9.50
C ASN A 18 6.43 -0.73 -10.27
N ALA A 19 5.85 0.46 -10.46
CA ALA A 19 6.58 1.58 -11.04
C ALA A 19 7.74 2.02 -10.15
N LEU A 20 7.55 2.02 -8.82
CA LEU A 20 8.61 2.34 -7.86
C LEU A 20 9.74 1.30 -7.88
N VAL A 21 9.41 0.01 -7.99
CA VAL A 21 10.40 -1.05 -8.15
C VAL A 21 11.18 -0.89 -9.45
N GLU A 22 10.51 -0.62 -10.56
CA GLU A 22 11.18 -0.39 -11.86
C GLU A 22 12.09 0.85 -11.81
N GLU A 23 11.63 1.94 -11.22
CA GLU A 23 12.41 3.17 -11.05
C GLU A 23 13.66 2.93 -10.19
N THR A 24 13.52 2.18 -9.11
CA THR A 24 14.59 1.98 -8.12
C THR A 24 15.57 0.88 -8.52
N PHE A 25 15.06 -0.23 -9.07
CA PHE A 25 15.81 -1.47 -9.28
C PHE A 25 15.76 -2.00 -10.72
N GLY A 26 15.10 -1.31 -11.67
CA GLY A 26 14.98 -1.76 -13.06
C GLY A 26 16.31 -1.87 -13.82
N LYS A 27 17.35 -1.19 -13.33
CA LYS A 27 18.73 -1.28 -13.85
C LYS A 27 19.66 -2.14 -13.00
N SER A 28 19.17 -2.72 -11.89
CA SER A 28 19.99 -3.54 -11.01
C SER A 28 20.32 -4.88 -11.66
N GLU A 29 21.52 -5.38 -11.38
CA GLU A 29 21.88 -6.76 -11.72
C GLU A 29 21.28 -7.73 -10.71
N PHE A 30 20.84 -8.88 -11.19
CA PHE A 30 20.29 -9.95 -10.37
C PHE A 30 21.23 -11.17 -10.39
N PRO A 31 21.35 -11.92 -9.28
CA PRO A 31 20.53 -11.85 -8.07
C PRO A 31 20.82 -10.62 -7.20
N LEU A 32 19.76 -10.01 -6.66
CA LEU A 32 19.84 -8.76 -5.89
C LEU A 32 19.57 -9.03 -4.41
N ALA A 33 20.52 -8.68 -3.55
CA ALA A 33 20.36 -8.80 -2.11
C ALA A 33 19.83 -7.50 -1.50
N LEU A 34 18.65 -7.58 -0.87
CA LEU A 34 18.00 -6.45 -0.23
C LEU A 34 17.76 -6.76 1.25
N ARG A 35 17.83 -5.72 2.07
CA ARG A 35 17.39 -5.73 3.44
C ARG A 35 15.95 -5.27 3.53
N LEU A 36 15.11 -6.06 4.19
CA LEU A 36 13.69 -5.81 4.33
C LEU A 36 13.36 -5.45 5.78
N THR A 37 12.54 -4.42 5.96
CA THR A 37 12.04 -3.98 7.27
C THR A 37 10.51 -3.95 7.25
N ASN A 38 9.87 -4.69 8.16
CA ASN A 38 8.40 -4.71 8.29
C ASN A 38 7.91 -3.59 9.21
N ASN A 39 7.29 -2.57 8.61
CA ASN A 39 6.73 -1.39 9.28
C ASN A 39 5.27 -1.58 9.69
N THR A 40 4.72 -2.79 9.61
CA THR A 40 3.34 -3.10 10.01
C THR A 40 3.28 -3.67 11.43
N PRO A 41 2.12 -3.63 12.11
CA PRO A 41 1.95 -4.24 13.42
C PRO A 41 1.73 -5.77 13.36
N ARG A 42 1.83 -6.40 12.18
CA ARG A 42 1.55 -7.84 11.99
C ARG A 42 2.79 -8.59 11.51
N ASN A 43 2.87 -9.87 11.84
CA ASN A 43 3.84 -10.75 11.19
C ASN A 43 3.45 -10.89 9.71
N LEU A 44 4.41 -10.73 8.82
CA LEU A 44 4.23 -10.92 7.38
C LEU A 44 5.03 -12.12 6.93
N VAL A 45 4.40 -12.97 6.11
CA VAL A 45 5.02 -14.19 5.58
C VAL A 45 4.94 -14.13 4.06
N PHE A 46 6.08 -14.27 3.41
CA PHE A 46 6.20 -14.27 1.96
C PHE A 46 6.85 -15.59 1.51
N PRO A 47 6.04 -16.61 1.16
CA PRO A 47 6.56 -17.94 0.84
C PRO A 47 7.50 -17.96 -0.37
N ASP A 48 7.26 -17.12 -1.38
CA ASP A 48 8.05 -17.10 -2.62
C ASP A 48 9.52 -16.71 -2.38
N ILE A 49 9.76 -15.84 -1.40
CA ILE A 49 11.11 -15.43 -0.97
C ILE A 49 11.53 -16.10 0.36
N ARG A 50 10.72 -17.03 0.87
CA ARG A 50 10.95 -17.76 2.13
C ARG A 50 11.25 -16.84 3.32
N ALA A 51 10.56 -15.70 3.39
CA ALA A 51 10.77 -14.71 4.44
C ALA A 51 9.59 -14.67 5.43
N GLU A 52 9.91 -14.61 6.72
CA GLU A 52 8.98 -14.26 7.79
C GLU A 52 9.50 -13.01 8.50
N LEU A 53 8.72 -11.93 8.47
CA LEU A 53 9.09 -10.65 9.04
C LEU A 53 8.19 -10.33 10.23
N LYS A 54 8.79 -10.20 11.42
CA LYS A 54 8.10 -9.70 12.60
C LYS A 54 7.98 -8.16 12.57
N PRO A 55 6.97 -7.58 13.23
CA PRO A 55 6.83 -6.13 13.37
C PRO A 55 8.09 -5.47 13.95
N ASN A 56 8.60 -4.44 13.27
CA ASN A 56 9.77 -3.69 13.73
C ASN A 56 9.49 -2.89 15.03
N PHE A 57 8.22 -2.56 15.34
CA PHE A 57 7.87 -1.87 16.60
C PHE A 57 8.12 -2.71 17.86
N SER A 58 8.15 -4.03 17.73
CA SER A 58 8.35 -4.96 18.85
C SER A 58 9.82 -5.21 19.14
N ALA A 59 10.69 -4.97 18.15
CA ALA A 59 12.14 -5.11 18.25
C ALA A 59 12.75 -4.18 17.18
N PRO A 60 13.24 -2.99 17.56
CA PRO A 60 13.96 -2.11 16.67
C PRO A 60 15.11 -2.90 16.03
N ASP A 61 15.33 -2.71 14.74
CA ASP A 61 16.33 -3.42 13.92
C ASP A 61 15.94 -4.86 13.53
N ASN A 62 14.65 -5.21 13.60
CA ASN A 62 14.18 -6.49 13.05
C ASN A 62 14.13 -6.43 11.51
N GLN A 63 15.31 -6.58 10.93
CA GLN A 63 15.56 -6.58 9.50
C GLN A 63 15.93 -7.99 9.04
N ILE A 64 15.53 -8.36 7.83
CA ILE A 64 15.94 -9.62 7.20
C ILE A 64 16.59 -9.34 5.86
N GLU A 65 17.68 -10.03 5.56
CA GLU A 65 18.32 -9.97 4.26
C GLU A 65 17.75 -11.07 3.36
N VAL A 66 17.30 -10.67 2.18
CA VAL A 66 16.65 -11.54 1.20
C VAL A 66 17.32 -11.33 -0.15
N THR A 67 17.62 -12.44 -0.83
CA THR A 67 18.13 -12.42 -2.20
C THR A 67 17.00 -12.70 -3.18
N PHE A 68 16.72 -11.74 -4.05
CA PHE A 68 15.79 -11.87 -5.17
C PHE A 68 16.52 -12.43 -6.38
N LYS A 69 15.96 -13.48 -6.99
CA LYS A 69 16.60 -14.20 -8.10
C LYS A 69 16.57 -13.42 -9.42
N ASP A 70 15.52 -12.62 -9.63
CA ASP A 70 15.25 -11.85 -10.84
C ASP A 70 14.31 -10.68 -10.52
N HIS A 71 14.22 -9.74 -11.46
CA HIS A 71 13.35 -8.57 -11.32
C HIS A 71 11.87 -8.97 -11.17
N ALA A 72 11.44 -10.02 -11.87
CA ALA A 72 10.06 -10.48 -11.82
C ALA A 72 9.65 -10.95 -10.41
N GLN A 73 10.55 -11.60 -9.68
CA GLN A 73 10.34 -11.99 -8.29
C GLN A 73 10.17 -10.76 -7.39
N LEU A 74 11.01 -9.75 -7.57
CA LEU A 74 10.92 -8.50 -6.82
C LEU A 74 9.61 -7.76 -7.10
N THR A 75 9.18 -7.67 -8.37
CA THR A 75 7.89 -7.07 -8.75
C THR A 75 6.70 -7.82 -8.15
N ARG A 76 6.72 -9.16 -8.15
CA ARG A 76 5.67 -9.99 -7.52
C ARG A 76 5.61 -9.76 -6.02
N PHE A 77 6.77 -9.78 -5.36
CA PHE A 77 6.87 -9.46 -3.93
C PHE A 77 6.29 -8.08 -3.61
N ALA A 78 6.63 -7.05 -4.40
CA ALA A 78 6.09 -5.71 -4.19
C ALA A 78 4.57 -5.65 -4.39
N SER A 79 4.04 -6.36 -5.38
CA SER A 79 2.59 -6.48 -5.60
C SER A 79 1.87 -7.22 -4.45
N ASP A 80 2.50 -8.22 -3.84
CA ASP A 80 1.97 -8.89 -2.65
C ASP A 80 1.93 -7.93 -1.46
N VAL A 81 3.00 -7.15 -1.25
CA VAL A 81 3.05 -6.11 -0.20
C VAL A 81 1.96 -5.07 -0.42
N ASP A 82 1.76 -4.59 -1.65
CA ASP A 82 0.70 -3.64 -1.98
C ASP A 82 -0.69 -4.22 -1.70
N SER A 83 -0.96 -5.44 -2.16
CA SER A 83 -2.25 -6.10 -1.94
C SER A 83 -2.59 -6.25 -0.46
N LEU A 84 -1.60 -6.63 0.36
CA LEU A 84 -1.76 -6.70 1.81
C LEU A 84 -1.95 -5.30 2.43
N SER A 85 -1.24 -4.31 1.91
CA SER A 85 -1.33 -2.93 2.37
C SER A 85 -2.68 -2.30 2.04
N GLU A 86 -3.22 -2.53 0.86
CA GLU A 86 -4.56 -2.10 0.44
C GLU A 86 -5.63 -2.69 1.36
N LEU A 87 -5.55 -4.02 1.60
CA LEU A 87 -6.50 -4.71 2.47
C LEU A 87 -6.50 -4.16 3.90
N ASN A 88 -5.33 -3.74 4.41
CA ASN A 88 -5.16 -3.32 5.80
C ASN A 88 -5.01 -1.80 5.98
N GLN A 89 -5.08 -1.03 4.90
CA GLN A 89 -4.91 0.43 4.88
C GLN A 89 -3.56 0.89 5.45
N TRP A 90 -2.47 0.28 4.99
CA TRP A 90 -1.10 0.65 5.38
C TRP A 90 -0.45 1.54 4.32
N GLY A 91 -0.11 2.78 4.67
CA GLY A 91 0.59 3.71 3.77
C GLY A 91 2.10 3.44 3.67
N ASP A 92 2.70 2.84 4.69
CA ASP A 92 4.10 2.42 4.75
C ASP A 92 4.15 1.05 5.44
N ALA A 93 4.26 0.00 4.65
CA ALA A 93 4.22 -1.38 5.12
C ALA A 93 5.60 -2.04 5.14
N MET A 94 6.45 -1.72 4.16
CA MET A 94 7.75 -2.36 3.99
C MET A 94 8.78 -1.35 3.51
N ALA A 95 9.97 -1.39 4.11
CA ALA A 95 11.15 -0.69 3.61
C ALA A 95 12.17 -1.69 3.04
N LEU A 96 12.75 -1.35 1.89
CA LEU A 96 13.73 -2.13 1.14
C LEU A 96 15.03 -1.32 1.00
N ASP A 97 16.14 -1.84 1.51
CA ASP A 97 17.47 -1.23 1.38
C ASP A 97 18.40 -2.14 0.56
N ALA A 98 19.13 -1.58 -0.40
CA ALA A 98 20.20 -2.33 -1.07
C ALA A 98 21.40 -2.55 -0.14
N LEU A 99 21.93 -3.77 -0.11
CA LEU A 99 23.03 -4.15 0.78
C LEU A 99 24.41 -3.75 0.24
N ASP A 100 24.57 -3.73 -1.07
CA ASP A 100 25.77 -3.21 -1.72
C ASP A 100 25.53 -1.75 -2.13
N GLY A 101 26.56 -0.90 -2.00
CA GLY A 101 26.55 0.53 -2.32
C GLY A 101 26.28 0.89 -3.79
N GLY A 102 25.52 0.07 -4.52
CA GLY A 102 24.85 0.43 -5.74
C GLY A 102 24.00 1.67 -5.48
N GLN A 103 24.44 2.77 -6.06
CA GLN A 103 23.78 4.06 -5.97
C GLN A 103 22.35 3.92 -6.49
N LEU A 104 21.40 3.97 -5.58
CA LEU A 104 19.99 4.08 -5.89
C LEU A 104 19.70 5.56 -6.20
N ASP A 105 18.85 5.84 -7.18
CA ASP A 105 18.36 7.19 -7.45
C ASP A 105 17.24 7.57 -6.45
N GLU A 106 17.19 8.84 -6.06
CA GLU A 106 16.46 9.35 -4.89
C GLU A 106 14.93 9.32 -5.08
N VAL A 107 14.21 8.42 -4.40
CA VAL A 107 12.73 8.39 -4.42
C VAL A 107 12.16 8.41 -2.99
N THR A 108 11.96 9.61 -2.44
CA THR A 108 11.26 9.77 -1.16
C THR A 108 9.75 9.71 -1.38
N ALA A 109 9.09 8.65 -0.91
CA ALA A 109 7.65 8.66 -0.71
C ALA A 109 7.33 9.35 0.63
N LYS A 110 6.84 10.60 0.58
CA LYS A 110 6.28 11.25 1.77
C LYS A 110 4.94 10.58 2.10
N VAL A 111 4.94 9.61 3.00
CA VAL A 111 3.72 9.02 3.57
C VAL A 111 3.28 9.89 4.75
N PRO A 112 2.09 10.53 4.72
CA PRO A 112 1.56 11.20 5.89
C PRO A 112 1.10 10.15 6.92
N ALA A 113 1.83 10.05 8.03
CA ALA A 113 1.37 9.33 9.22
C ALA A 113 0.17 10.07 9.82
N GLY A 114 -1.04 9.49 9.78
CA GLY A 114 -2.20 10.19 10.32
C GLY A 114 -3.54 9.48 10.26
N GLY A 115 -3.67 8.33 10.94
CA GLY A 115 -4.98 7.76 11.25
C GLY A 115 -5.35 7.96 12.71
N LYS A 116 -6.11 9.02 13.07
CA LYS A 116 -7.01 9.09 14.24
C LYS A 116 -8.04 10.22 14.06
N GLY A 117 -9.34 9.89 14.09
CA GLY A 117 -10.39 10.89 14.28
C GLY A 117 -11.79 10.51 13.81
N GLN A 118 -12.42 9.50 14.43
CA GLN A 118 -13.88 9.36 14.39
C GLN A 118 -14.55 10.59 15.04
N LYS A 119 -15.50 11.23 14.36
CA LYS A 119 -16.69 11.82 14.99
C LYS A 119 -17.92 11.69 14.08
N LYS A 120 -18.86 10.86 14.51
CA LYS A 120 -20.29 10.88 14.16
C LYS A 120 -20.96 12.14 14.75
N ALA A 121 -21.82 12.78 13.95
CA ALA A 121 -23.04 13.49 14.37
C ALA A 121 -23.83 13.73 13.06
N ALA A 122 -24.85 12.94 12.69
CA ALA A 122 -26.22 12.90 13.21
C ALA A 122 -26.96 14.26 13.11
N THR A 123 -27.67 14.48 12.00
CA THR A 123 -28.89 15.31 11.93
C THR A 123 -29.66 15.06 10.62
N GLU A 124 -30.69 14.22 10.69
CA GLU A 124 -31.98 14.44 10.00
C GLU A 124 -33.00 14.86 11.09
N PRO A 125 -34.23 15.34 10.81
CA PRO A 125 -34.95 15.46 9.53
C PRO A 125 -35.70 16.81 9.34
N LYS A 126 -36.19 17.11 8.11
CA LYS A 126 -37.57 17.58 7.82
C LYS A 126 -37.74 18.06 6.37
N SER A 127 -38.56 17.34 5.61
CA SER A 127 -39.45 17.93 4.59
C SER A 127 -40.76 18.40 5.28
N PRO A 128 -41.56 19.31 4.71
CA PRO A 128 -42.48 18.95 3.60
C PRO A 128 -42.80 20.05 2.56
N ALA A 129 -43.41 19.60 1.45
CA ALA A 129 -44.39 20.29 0.58
C ALA A 129 -43.90 21.49 -0.27
N ASN A 130 -44.28 21.74 -1.52
CA ASN A 130 -45.35 21.32 -2.42
C ASN A 130 -44.94 21.72 -3.85
N THR A 131 -45.28 20.96 -4.90
CA THR A 131 -45.79 21.52 -6.17
C THR A 131 -46.62 20.45 -6.86
N VAL A 132 -47.85 20.84 -7.19
CA VAL A 132 -48.93 20.07 -7.81
C VAL A 132 -48.83 20.26 -9.32
N ALA A 133 -49.06 19.21 -10.12
CA ALA A 133 -49.47 19.35 -11.53
C ALA A 133 -50.20 18.08 -12.02
N ASP A 134 -51.49 18.29 -12.37
CA ASP A 134 -52.37 17.64 -13.36
C ASP A 134 -52.50 16.10 -13.35
N ASP A 135 -53.62 15.51 -12.93
CA ASP A 135 -55.00 15.50 -13.47
C ASP A 135 -55.23 14.62 -14.72
N ALA A 136 -56.32 13.84 -14.60
CA ALA A 136 -57.13 13.16 -15.61
C ALA A 136 -56.63 11.90 -16.32
N SER A 137 -56.95 10.76 -15.70
CA SER A 137 -57.93 9.75 -16.18
C SER A 137 -57.96 9.37 -17.67
N ASN A 138 -57.58 8.12 -17.98
CA ASN A 138 -58.09 7.38 -19.15
C ASN A 138 -58.22 5.88 -18.78
N ILE A 139 -59.39 5.45 -18.31
CA ILE A 139 -60.35 4.55 -18.99
C ILE A 139 -59.66 3.34 -19.65
N ASP A 140 -59.88 2.14 -19.10
CA ASP A 140 -60.37 1.04 -19.94
C ASP A 140 -61.15 0.02 -19.10
N LYS A 141 -62.40 -0.20 -19.53
CA LYS A 141 -63.35 -1.20 -19.01
C LYS A 141 -63.41 -2.30 -20.07
N LYS A 142 -63.04 -3.50 -19.67
CA LYS A 142 -63.66 -4.81 -19.96
C LYS A 142 -64.08 -5.12 -21.40
#